data_AF-A0A8K0Y3B8-F1
#
_entry.id   AF-A0A8K0Y3B8-F1
#
_cell.length_a   1.000
_cell.length_b   1.000
_cell.length_c   1.000
_cell.angle_alpha   90.00
_cell.angle_beta   90.00
_cell.angle_gamma   90.00
#
_symmetry.space_group_name_H-M   'P 1'
#
loop_
_entity.id
_entity.type
_entity.pdbx_description
1 polymer ?
#
loop_
_entity_poly.entity_id
_entity_poly.type
_entity_poly.pdbx_seq_one_letter_code
_entity_poly.pdbx_strand_id
1 'polypeptide(L)'
;MKTQVLSTSGAKDGEIELPPVFSTPIRNDLIHRAYVHLESHSFQRQGRYPNAGMDVVAESNSPPTGHHAARVARMHGGGGGRQDKVVLSQW
;
A
#
# COMPACT_ATOMS: atom_id res chain seq x y z
N MET A 1 -30.88 19.35 -26.57
CA MET A 1 -30.12 20.62 -26.69
C MET A 1 -29.24 20.49 -27.91
N LYS A 2 -29.19 21.49 -28.80
CA LYS A 2 -28.37 21.43 -30.01
C LYS A 2 -27.03 22.13 -29.79
N THR A 3 -25.94 21.55 -30.30
CA THR A 3 -24.56 22.02 -30.12
C THR A 3 -23.88 22.21 -31.46
N GLN A 4 -23.08 23.27 -31.58
CA GLN A 4 -22.41 23.64 -32.82
C GLN A 4 -21.15 22.81 -33.04
N VAL A 5 -20.93 22.36 -34.28
CA VAL A 5 -19.70 21.70 -34.72
C VAL A 5 -18.77 22.76 -35.31
N LEU A 6 -17.52 22.76 -34.87
CA LEU A 6 -16.50 23.69 -35.33
C LEU A 6 -15.56 22.98 -36.32
N SER A 7 -15.24 23.65 -37.42
CA SER A 7 -14.21 23.20 -38.36
C SER A 7 -12.81 23.55 -37.86
N THR A 8 -11.79 22.96 -38.47
CA THR A 8 -10.37 23.22 -38.13
C THR A 8 -9.95 24.68 -38.31
N SER A 9 -10.70 25.46 -39.10
CA SER A 9 -10.50 26.91 -39.28
C SER A 9 -11.29 27.77 -38.29
N GLY A 10 -12.03 27.16 -37.36
CA GLY A 10 -12.86 27.84 -36.37
C GLY A 10 -14.22 28.30 -36.91
N ALA A 11 -14.56 27.98 -38.16
CA ALA A 11 -15.87 28.26 -38.72
C ALA A 11 -16.92 27.27 -38.21
N LYS A 12 -18.18 27.71 -38.11
CA LYS A 12 -19.30 26.84 -37.73
C LYS A 12 -19.69 25.99 -38.93
N ASP A 13 -19.54 24.67 -38.81
CA ASP A 13 -19.67 23.73 -39.93
C ASP A 13 -20.93 22.85 -39.83
N GLY A 14 -21.72 23.03 -38.78
CA GLY A 14 -22.99 22.32 -38.61
C GLY A 14 -23.51 22.35 -37.18
N GLU A 15 -24.64 21.70 -36.96
CA GLU A 15 -25.28 21.57 -35.66
C GLU A 15 -25.62 20.10 -35.38
N ILE A 16 -25.23 19.60 -34.21
CA ILE A 16 -25.44 18.23 -33.75
C ILE A 16 -26.36 18.24 -32.53
N GLU A 17 -27.16 17.19 -32.38
CA GLU A 17 -27.96 16.99 -31.17
C GLU A 17 -27.11 16.44 -30.03
N LEU A 18 -27.23 17.04 -28.85
CA LEU A 18 -26.49 16.62 -27.65
C LEU A 18 -26.95 15.21 -27.23
N PRO A 19 -26.04 14.22 -27.13
CA PRO A 19 -26.39 12.88 -26.68
C PRO A 19 -27.01 12.87 -25.27
N PRO A 20 -27.89 11.90 -24.99
CA PRO A 20 -28.59 11.82 -23.69
C PRO A 20 -27.63 11.59 -22.51
N VAL A 21 -26.41 11.10 -22.75
CA VAL A 21 -25.37 10.89 -21.73
C VAL A 21 -25.05 12.18 -20.97
N PHE A 22 -25.07 13.33 -21.63
CA PHE A 22 -24.77 14.62 -20.98
C PHE A 22 -25.89 15.13 -20.07
N SER A 23 -27.09 14.56 -20.17
CA SER A 23 -28.21 14.86 -19.27
C SER A 23 -28.20 13.98 -18.01
N THR A 24 -27.29 13.01 -17.92
CA THR A 24 -27.23 12.10 -16.78
C THR A 24 -26.72 12.84 -15.53
N PRO A 25 -27.26 12.55 -14.34
CA PRO A 25 -26.83 13.21 -13.11
C PRO A 25 -25.40 12.79 -12.76
N ILE A 26 -24.56 13.77 -12.45
CA ILE A 26 -23.18 13.52 -12.02
C ILE A 26 -23.20 13.01 -10.58
N ARG A 27 -22.68 11.79 -10.36
CA ARG A 27 -22.57 11.16 -9.04
C ARG A 27 -21.11 10.99 -8.65
N ASN A 28 -20.53 12.03 -8.06
CA ASN A 28 -19.11 12.06 -7.66
C ASN A 28 -18.71 10.87 -6.79
N ASP A 29 -19.58 10.44 -5.87
CA ASP A 29 -19.31 9.31 -4.97
C ASP A 29 -19.13 7.98 -5.72
N LEU A 30 -19.88 7.77 -6.81
CA LEU A 30 -19.76 6.57 -7.65
C LEU A 30 -18.53 6.64 -8.54
N ILE A 31 -18.27 7.80 -9.13
CA ILE A 31 -17.10 8.03 -9.98
C ILE A 31 -15.82 7.80 -9.17
N HIS A 32 -15.73 8.39 -7.98
CA HIS A 32 -14.58 8.23 -7.10
C HIS A 32 -14.38 6.77 -6.69
N ARG A 33 -15.45 6.08 -6.27
CA ARG A 33 -15.35 4.65 -5.93
C ARG A 33 -14.91 3.82 -7.13
N ALA A 34 -15.52 3.97 -8.29
CA ALA A 34 -15.16 3.22 -9.48
C ALA A 34 -13.69 3.44 -9.87
N TYR A 35 -13.23 4.69 -9.81
CA TYR A 35 -11.84 5.04 -10.09
C TYR A 35 -10.86 4.37 -9.13
N VAL A 36 -11.08 4.49 -7.82
CA VAL A 36 -10.18 3.88 -6.81
C VAL A 36 -10.06 2.37 -6.99
N HIS A 37 -11.17 1.68 -7.29
CA HIS A 37 -11.16 0.23 -7.52
C HIS A 37 -10.36 -0.12 -8.78
N LEU A 38 -10.60 0.59 -9.89
CA LEU A 38 -9.85 0.38 -11.13
C LEU A 38 -8.36 0.64 -10.95
N GLU A 39 -7.99 1.73 -10.27
CA GLU A 39 -6.60 2.10 -10.01
C GLU A 39 -5.90 1.05 -9.15
N SER A 40 -6.57 0.55 -8.11
CA SER A 40 -6.00 -0.45 -7.19
C SER A 40 -5.60 -1.77 -7.87
N HIS A 41 -6.25 -2.12 -8.98
CA HIS A 41 -5.91 -3.32 -9.74
C HIS A 41 -4.59 -3.21 -10.50
N SER A 42 -4.06 -2.00 -10.68
CA SER A 42 -2.77 -1.77 -11.34
C SER A 42 -1.56 -2.03 -10.43
N PHE A 43 -1.75 -2.02 -9.11
CA PHE A 43 -0.63 -2.07 -8.18
C PHE A 43 0.05 -3.44 -8.13
N GLN A 44 1.39 -3.43 -8.21
CA GLN A 44 2.19 -4.62 -7.97
C GLN A 44 2.17 -5.00 -6.48
N ARG A 45 2.02 -6.30 -6.19
CA ARG A 45 2.06 -6.82 -4.82
C ARG A 45 3.44 -6.56 -4.21
N GLN A 46 3.45 -6.01 -3.00
CA GLN A 46 4.64 -5.77 -2.19
C GLN A 46 4.50 -6.53 -0.86
N GLY A 47 5.61 -7.02 -0.32
CA GLY A 47 5.61 -7.76 0.94
C GLY A 47 7.01 -7.94 1.51
N ARG A 48 7.09 -8.17 2.83
CA ARG A 48 8.34 -8.52 3.52
C ARG A 48 8.59 -10.03 3.41
N TYR A 49 9.87 -10.41 3.42
CA TYR A 49 10.28 -11.82 3.53
C TYR A 49 9.60 -12.50 4.74
N PRO A 50 8.93 -13.67 4.57
CA PRO A 50 8.12 -14.27 5.62
C PRO A 50 8.83 -14.49 6.96
N ASN A 51 10.10 -14.90 6.93
CA ASN A 51 10.88 -15.18 8.15
C ASN A 51 11.80 -14.01 8.53
N ALA A 52 11.55 -12.80 8.03
CA ALA A 52 12.38 -11.64 8.35
C ALA A 52 12.42 -11.41 9.86
N GLY A 53 13.63 -11.42 10.44
CA GLY A 53 13.85 -11.28 11.88
C GLY A 53 13.72 -12.58 12.67
N MET A 54 13.34 -13.69 12.04
CA MET A 54 13.16 -15.02 12.65
C MET A 54 14.29 -16.00 12.34
N ASP A 55 15.13 -15.73 11.34
CA ASP A 55 16.29 -16.56 10.97
C ASP A 55 17.47 -16.40 11.96
N VAL A 56 17.19 -16.55 13.25
CA VAL A 56 18.15 -16.41 14.34
C VAL A 56 17.87 -17.45 15.42
N VAL A 57 18.92 -18.04 15.97
CA VAL A 57 18.80 -18.88 17.17
C VAL A 57 18.86 -17.94 18.37
N ALA A 58 17.72 -17.80 19.04
CA ALA A 58 17.57 -16.91 20.18
C ALA A 58 16.69 -17.54 21.25
N GLU A 59 17.08 -17.37 22.51
CA GLU A 59 16.27 -17.77 23.66
C GLU A 59 16.18 -16.61 24.66
N SER A 60 15.16 -16.61 25.52
CA SER A 60 15.18 -15.75 26.70
C SER A 60 16.11 -16.40 27.73
N ASN A 61 16.92 -15.61 28.44
CA ASN A 61 17.81 -16.11 29.51
C ASN A 61 17.14 -17.23 30.34
N SER A 62 17.89 -18.30 30.61
CA SER A 62 17.43 -19.42 31.44
C SER A 62 18.27 -19.49 32.71
N PRO A 63 17.75 -19.14 33.90
CA PRO A 63 16.38 -18.74 34.21
C PRO A 63 16.00 -17.33 33.70
N PRO A 64 14.70 -17.03 33.44
CA PRO A 64 14.28 -15.73 32.86
C PRO A 64 14.47 -14.50 33.75
N THR A 65 14.81 -14.70 35.02
CA THR A 65 14.94 -13.67 36.04
C THR A 65 16.25 -13.83 36.80
N GLY A 66 16.71 -12.76 37.46
CA GLY A 66 17.97 -12.75 38.21
C GLY A 66 19.18 -12.21 37.44
N HIS A 67 18.97 -11.69 36.22
CA HIS A 67 20.03 -11.19 35.35
C HIS A 67 20.07 -9.66 35.18
N HIS A 68 19.25 -8.90 35.94
CA HIS A 68 19.10 -7.44 35.79
C HIS A 68 18.86 -6.97 34.34
N ALA A 69 18.25 -7.82 33.52
CA ALA A 69 18.03 -7.61 32.10
C ALA A 69 16.56 -7.84 31.73
N ALA A 70 16.12 -7.20 30.65
CA ALA A 70 14.79 -7.44 30.08
C ALA A 70 14.65 -8.90 29.61
N ARG A 71 13.44 -9.46 29.76
CA ARG A 71 13.11 -10.87 29.47
C ARG A 71 12.91 -11.16 27.97
N VAL A 72 13.51 -10.37 27.09
CA VAL A 72 13.36 -10.51 25.63
C VAL A 72 14.35 -11.57 25.12
N ALA A 73 13.96 -12.29 24.07
CA ALA A 73 14.84 -13.25 23.40
C ALA A 73 16.11 -12.55 22.88
N ARG A 74 17.26 -13.18 23.12
CA ARG A 74 18.56 -12.69 22.71
C ARG A 74 19.29 -13.73 21.88
N MET A 75 20.10 -13.25 20.94
CA MET A 75 20.83 -14.11 20.03
C MET A 75 21.91 -14.92 20.77
N HIS A 76 21.91 -16.24 20.55
CA HIS A 76 22.92 -17.16 21.11
C HIS A 76 24.22 -17.18 20.32
N GLY A 77 25.30 -17.57 21.00
CA GLY A 77 26.62 -17.81 20.42
C GLY A 77 27.75 -17.21 21.24
N GLY A 78 28.97 -17.24 20.72
CA GLY A 78 30.15 -16.65 21.34
C GLY A 78 31.13 -16.10 20.30
N GLY A 79 31.80 -14.98 20.61
CA GLY A 79 32.92 -14.45 19.82
C GLY A 79 32.58 -13.40 18.75
N GLY A 80 31.31 -13.00 18.60
CA GLY A 80 30.88 -11.97 17.64
C GLY A 80 30.07 -10.84 18.28
N GLY A 81 30.23 -9.60 17.79
CA GLY A 81 29.59 -8.40 18.35
C GLY A 81 28.05 -8.32 18.26
N ARG A 82 27.39 -9.38 17.78
CA ARG A 82 25.93 -9.52 17.74
C ARG A 82 25.38 -10.38 18.88
N GLN A 83 26.25 -10.88 19.76
CA GLN A 83 25.87 -11.64 20.95
C GLN A 83 25.03 -10.80 21.92
N ASP A 84 24.08 -11.46 22.60
CA ASP A 84 23.18 -10.87 23.59
C ASP A 84 22.32 -9.68 23.09
N LYS A 85 22.26 -9.48 21.77
CA LYS A 85 21.37 -8.50 21.15
C LYS A 85 19.95 -9.06 21.12
N VAL A 86 19.00 -8.16 21.32
CA VAL A 86 17.57 -8.44 21.24
C VAL A 86 17.20 -8.81 19.79
N VAL A 87 16.39 -9.84 19.64
CA VAL A 87 15.90 -10.36 18.36
C VAL A 87 14.45 -10.81 18.52
N LEU A 88 13.77 -11.07 17.39
CA LEU A 88 12.36 -11.47 17.36
C LEU A 88 11.39 -10.38 17.91
N SER A 89 11.86 -9.13 18.06
CA SER A 89 11.05 -8.01 18.53
C SER A 89 10.59 -7.11 17.37
N GLN A 90 9.44 -6.46 17.55
CA GLN A 90 8.98 -5.33 16.74
C GLN A 90 9.40 -3.97 17.35
N TRP A 91 10.17 -4.02 18.46
CA TRP A 91 10.54 -2.90 19.32
C TRP A 91 12.04 -2.89 19.57
#